data_AF-A0A1H2UMZ8-F1
#
_entry.id   AF-A0A1H2UMZ8-F1
#
_cell.length_a   1.000
_cell.length_b   1.000
_cell.length_c   1.000
_cell.angle_alpha   90.00
_cell.angle_beta   90.00
_cell.angle_gamma   90.00
#
_symmetry.space_group_name_H-M   'P 1'
#
loop_
_entity.id
_entity.type
_entity.pdbx_description
1 polymer ?
#
loop_
_entity_poly.entity_id
_entity_poly.type
_entity_poly.pdbx_seq_one_letter_code
_entity_poly.pdbx_strand_id
1 'polypeptide(L)' 'MKLLIFLVQQSNIEKKIQEAPDSAYEIGVVIGSYLPFVVLAGIAYAIYHYNKKRRGSE' A
#
# COMPACT_ATOMS: atom_id res chain seq x y z
N MET A 1 -0.68 -4.42 17.16
CA MET A 1 -1.30 -3.07 17.17
C MET A 1 -0.46 -2.00 16.47
N LYS A 2 0.88 -1.95 16.63
CA LYS A 2 1.74 -0.93 15.98
C LYS A 2 1.76 -0.97 14.44
N LEU A 3 1.62 -2.14 13.81
CA LEU A 3 1.68 -2.28 12.35
C LEU A 3 0.50 -1.57 11.64
N LEU A 4 -0.72 -1.71 12.19
CA LEU A 4 -1.91 -1.01 11.70
C LEU A 4 -1.81 0.51 11.91
N ILE A 5 -1.20 0.93 13.02
CA ILE A 5 -0.94 2.34 13.29
C ILE A 5 0.10 2.91 12.32
N PHE A 6 1.12 2.15 11.91
CA PHE A 6 2.07 2.58 10.88
C PHE A 6 1.42 2.75 9.50
N LEU A 7 0.45 1.89 9.16
CA LEU A 7 -0.33 1.96 7.92
C LEU A 7 -1.32 3.14 7.88
N VAL A 8 -1.77 3.61 9.05
CA VAL A 8 -2.76 4.70 9.22
C VAL A 8 -2.12 5.99 9.75
N GLN A 9 -0.83 5.97 10.12
CA GLN A 9 -0.12 7.17 10.54
C GLN A 9 -0.13 8.14 9.37
N GLN A 10 -0.80 9.27 9.58
CA GLN A 10 -0.63 10.48 8.78
C GLN A 10 0.83 10.92 8.93
N SER A 11 1.75 10.26 8.22
CA SER A 11 2.94 10.96 7.76
C SER A 11 2.37 12.20 7.08
N ASN A 12 2.78 13.39 7.49
CA ASN A 12 2.19 14.64 7.04
C ASN A 12 2.49 14.79 5.53
N ILE A 13 1.72 14.10 4.69
CA ILE A 13 1.90 13.96 3.24
C ILE A 13 1.82 15.35 2.63
N GLU A 14 0.89 16.16 3.11
CA GLU A 14 0.75 17.56 2.72
C GLU A 14 2.03 18.35 2.98
N LYS A 15 2.62 18.24 4.17
CA LYS A 15 3.93 18.85 4.46
C LYS A 15 5.05 18.30 3.57
N LYS A 16 5.06 16.99 3.30
CA LYS A 16 6.06 16.36 2.41
C LYS A 16 5.93 16.80 0.95
N ILE A 17 4.71 17.06 0.49
CA ILE A 17 4.45 17.59 -0.86
C ILE A 17 4.85 19.08 -0.92
N GLN A 18 4.50 19.87 0.11
CA GLN A 18 4.87 21.29 0.19
C GLN A 18 6.39 21.51 0.29
N GLU A 19 7.11 20.62 0.96
CA GLU A 19 8.57 20.67 1.11
C GLU A 19 9.30 19.86 0.02
N ALA A 20 8.60 19.39 -1.02
CA ALA A 20 9.19 18.58 -2.07
C ALA A 20 10.22 19.39 -2.88
N PRO A 21 11.49 18.91 -3.01
CA PRO A 21 12.53 19.62 -3.75
C PRO A 21 12.34 19.54 -5.27
N ASP A 22 11.61 18.53 -5.74
CA ASP A 22 11.33 18.28 -7.15
C ASP A 22 10.03 17.48 -7.33
N SER A 23 9.58 17.38 -8.58
CA SER A 23 8.37 16.63 -8.94
C SER A 23 8.53 15.12 -8.76
N ALA A 24 9.75 14.59 -8.84
CA ALA A 24 10.01 13.16 -8.66
C ALA A 24 9.77 12.73 -7.20
N TYR A 25 10.16 13.56 -6.24
CA TYR A 25 9.92 13.34 -4.82
C TYR A 25 8.43 13.41 -4.48
N GLU A 26 7.69 14.38 -5.03
CA GLU A 26 6.24 14.47 -4.87
C GLU A 26 5.54 13.20 -5.35
N ILE A 27 5.88 12.73 -6.56
CA ILE A 27 5.36 11.49 -7.12
C ILE A 27 5.71 10.29 -6.23
N GLY A 28 6.94 10.24 -5.71
CA GLY A 28 7.38 9.22 -4.76
C GLY A 28 6.56 9.20 -3.47
N VAL A 29 6.23 10.38 -2.91
CA VAL A 29 5.38 10.52 -1.72
C VAL A 29 3.96 10.02 -1.99
N VAL A 30 3.39 10.41 -3.14
CA VAL A 30 2.04 9.98 -3.54
C VAL A 30 2.00 8.47 -3.74
N ILE A 31 2.91 7.90 -4.54
CA ILE A 31 2.99 6.44 -4.77
C ILE A 31 3.22 5.69 -3.45
N GLY A 32 4.13 6.18 -2.62
CA GLY A 32 4.43 5.60 -1.31
C GLY A 32 3.21 5.54 -0.39
N SER A 33 2.33 6.54 -0.45
CA SER A 33 1.09 6.58 0.33
C SER A 33 0.06 5.53 -0.12
N TYR A 34 0.02 5.18 -1.40
CA TYR A 34 -0.89 4.17 -1.95
C TYR A 34 -0.33 2.74 -1.90
N LEU A 35 0.99 2.58 -1.79
CA LEU A 35 1.68 1.28 -1.74
C LEU A 35 1.07 0.28 -0.73
N PRO A 36 0.69 0.67 0.50
CA PRO A 36 0.01 -0.22 1.44
C PRO A 36 -1.26 -0.87 0.90
N PHE A 37 -2.07 -0.12 0.14
CA PHE A 37 -3.32 -0.62 -0.44
C PHE A 37 -3.04 -1.63 -1.56
N VAL A 38 -2.00 -1.37 -2.37
CA VAL A 38 -1.55 -2.30 -3.42
C VAL A 38 -1.08 -3.62 -2.80
N VAL A 39 -0.34 -3.56 -1.68
CA VAL A 39 0.09 -4.76 -0.95
C VAL A 39 -1.12 -5.55 -0.44
N LEU A 40 -2.12 -4.89 0.15
CA LEU A 40 -3.35 -5.55 0.61
C LEU A 40 -4.12 -6.20 -0.55
N ALA A 41 -4.23 -5.52 -1.69
CA ALA A 41 -4.86 -6.07 -2.89
C ALA A 41 -4.10 -7.30 -3.41
N GLY A 42 -2.76 -7.26 -3.41
CA GLY A 42 -1.91 -8.39 -3.77
C GLY A 42 -2.08 -9.60 -2.83
N ILE A 43 -2.19 -9.36 -1.52
CA ILE A 43 -2.47 -10.41 -0.53
C ILE A 43 -3.86 -11.01 -0.79
N ALA A 44 -4.88 -10.17 -1.01
CA ALA A 44 -6.24 -10.64 -1.31
C ALA A 44 -6.27 -11.49 -2.59
N TYR A 45 -5.55 -11.07 -3.64
CA TYR A 45 -5.40 -11.83 -4.88
C TYR A 45 -4.68 -13.17 -4.64
N ALA A 46 -3.60 -13.19 -3.87
CA ALA A 46 -2.88 -14.41 -3.53
C ALA A 46 -3.76 -15.40 -2.76
N ILE A 47 -4.55 -14.92 -1.80
CA ILE A 47 -5.53 -15.74 -1.06
C ILE A 47 -6.60 -16.28 -2.01
N TYR A 48 -7.17 -15.45 -2.88
CA TYR A 48 -8.14 -15.88 -3.89
C TYR A 48 -7.57 -16.98 -4.79
N HIS A 49 -6.37 -16.78 -5.33
CA HIS A 49 -5.72 -17.72 -6.23
C HIS A 49 -5.39 -19.05 -5.53
N TYR A 50 -4.87 -18.99 -4.30
CA TYR A 50 -4.58 -20.17 -3.49
C TYR A 50 -5.85 -20.98 -3.19
N ASN A 51 -6.93 -20.31 -2.78
CA ASN A 51 -8.20 -20.96 -2.47
C ASN A 51 -8.89 -21.49 -3.75
N LYS A 52 -8.77 -20.78 -4.88
CA LYS A 52 -9.29 -21.25 -6.17
C LYS A 52 -8.59 -22.54 -6.62
N LYS A 53 -7.26 -22.64 -6.45
CA LYS A 53 -6.50 -23.85 -6.77
C LYS A 53 -6.91 -25.06 -5.91
N ARG A 54 -7.30 -24.83 -4.65
CA ARG A 54 -7.78 -25.88 -3.73
C ARG A 54 -9.21 -26.36 -3.98
N ARG A 55 -10.03 -25.57 -4.67
CA ARG A 55 -11.42 -25.94 -5.05
C ARG A 55 -11.50 -26.73 -6.37
N GLY A 56 -10.40 -26.81 -7.12
CA GLY A 56 -10.29 -27.64 -8.34
C GLY A 56 -9.57 -28.97 -8.12
N SER A 57 -9.36 -29.36 -6.85
CA SER A 57 -8.75 -30.63 -6.45
C SER A 57 -9.75 -31.57 -5.74
N GLU A 58 -11.05 -31.35 -5.97
CA GLU A 58 -12.12 -32.32 -5.75
C GLU A 58 -12.66 -32.78 -7.10
#